data_AF-A0A3P3ZBP3-F1
#
_entry.id   AF-A0A3P3ZBP3-F1
#
_cell.length_a   1.000
_cell.length_b   1.000
_cell.length_c   1.000
_cell.angle_alpha   90.00
_cell.angle_beta   90.00
_cell.angle_gamma   90.00
#
_symmetry.space_group_name_H-M   'P 1'
#
loop_
_entity.id
_entity.type
_entity.pdbx_description
1 polymer ?
#
loop_
_entity_poly.entity_id
_entity_poly.type
_entity_poly.pdbx_seq_one_letter_code
_entity_poly.pdbx_strand_id
1 'polypeptide(L)'
;MSTSPRGCNAFTSSSAPFHLETREEMLRRRSAAPNAFYASMSHSAATHFLGHLPSVATTPSTFMPSTLAPGVPPFSLNGSAGGACSVPVSPLLSYTSPLGALPCPYEYLLVLDFEATCEEHPPHNYLHEIIEFPVVVVDVRLQRVVAEFHRFVRPRYKRELSSFCKRLTGMRQEDVDTAASLEEVILQFERWFSHTLPQHARCVFATDGPMDLREFMYHHSVSRQGIRFPPLFYQFIDVKQTFACFFQCSQGKIKAMLEALHLPFEGRLHSGLDDARNIASIVIGLLHYGCTFCEVPLNRLPFNGLLLTGASSVAGSAPLALPPSTASAASCRTRLSDASPTTISAPSSATEDDHSC
;
A
#
# COMPACT_ATOMS: atom_id res chain seq x y z
N MET A 1 49.07 -29.55 33.21
CA MET A 1 47.69 -29.85 32.78
C MET A 1 46.81 -28.82 33.47
N SER A 2 46.34 -27.72 32.87
CA SER A 2 45.80 -27.50 31.52
C SER A 2 44.45 -28.17 31.28
N THR A 3 43.38 -27.40 31.49
CA THR A 3 42.08 -27.47 30.82
C THR A 3 41.47 -26.06 30.82
N SER A 4 41.11 -25.54 29.65
CA SER A 4 40.55 -24.18 29.50
C SER A 4 39.02 -24.17 29.66
N PRO A 5 38.41 -23.06 30.09
CA PRO A 5 36.98 -22.85 29.91
C PRO A 5 36.64 -22.79 28.40
N ARG A 6 35.47 -23.33 28.02
CA ARG A 6 34.99 -23.24 26.63
C ARG A 6 34.44 -21.83 26.37
N GLY A 7 34.97 -21.15 25.35
CA GLY A 7 34.44 -19.87 24.90
C GLY A 7 33.06 -20.02 24.25
N CYS A 8 32.18 -19.04 24.48
CA CYS A 8 30.93 -18.92 23.73
C CYS A 8 31.25 -18.37 22.33
N ASN A 9 30.85 -19.08 21.27
CA ASN A 9 30.95 -18.57 19.91
C ASN A 9 29.95 -17.42 19.72
N ALA A 10 30.45 -16.19 19.70
CA ALA A 10 29.68 -15.06 19.21
C ALA A 10 29.45 -15.24 17.70
N PHE A 11 28.19 -15.45 17.29
CA PHE A 11 27.80 -15.36 15.89
C PHE A 11 27.83 -13.89 15.46
N THR A 12 29.00 -13.43 14.98
CA THR A 12 29.11 -12.17 14.25
C THR A 12 28.36 -12.31 12.93
N SER A 13 27.16 -11.74 12.86
CA SER A 13 26.41 -11.64 11.60
C SER A 13 27.17 -10.73 10.64
N SER A 14 27.92 -11.33 9.73
CA SER A 14 28.59 -10.60 8.65
C SER A 14 27.55 -10.06 7.67
N SER A 15 27.01 -8.89 7.98
CA SER A 15 26.26 -8.07 7.03
C SER A 15 27.25 -7.58 5.98
N ALA A 16 27.30 -8.27 4.83
CA ALA A 16 27.98 -7.74 3.66
C ALA A 16 27.43 -6.33 3.37
N PRO A 17 28.29 -5.33 3.12
CA PRO A 17 27.84 -3.96 2.91
C PRO A 17 26.90 -3.91 1.70
N PHE A 18 25.83 -3.11 1.80
CA PHE A 18 24.91 -2.84 0.70
C PHE A 18 25.62 -2.01 -0.38
N HIS A 19 26.41 -2.68 -1.22
CA HIS A 19 27.04 -2.05 -2.38
C HIS A 19 25.96 -1.80 -3.46
N LEU A 20 25.34 -0.63 -3.42
CA LEU A 20 24.45 -0.21 -4.50
C LEU A 20 25.24 -0.09 -5.82
N GLU A 21 24.65 -0.59 -6.88
CA GLU A 21 25.08 -0.34 -8.26
C GLU A 21 24.88 1.15 -8.60
N THR A 22 25.82 1.79 -9.29
CA THR A 22 25.67 3.21 -9.65
C THR A 22 24.52 3.42 -10.63
N ARG A 23 23.94 4.62 -10.67
CA ARG A 23 22.86 4.96 -11.62
C ARG A 23 23.23 4.66 -13.08
N GLU A 24 24.50 4.86 -13.47
CA GLU A 24 24.95 4.55 -14.82
C GLU A 24 25.02 3.05 -15.09
N GLU A 25 25.55 2.26 -14.16
CA GLU A 25 25.63 0.80 -14.29
C GLU A 25 24.22 0.19 -14.31
N MET A 26 23.33 0.67 -13.45
CA MET A 26 21.92 0.29 -13.42
C MET A 26 21.21 0.62 -14.74
N LEU A 27 21.48 1.78 -15.35
CA LEU A 27 20.96 2.14 -16.66
C LEU A 27 21.55 1.24 -17.77
N ARG A 28 22.88 0.98 -17.76
CA ARG A 28 23.53 0.03 -18.69
C ARG A 28 22.93 -1.38 -18.58
N ARG A 29 22.73 -1.89 -17.36
CA ARG A 29 22.11 -3.19 -17.05
C ARG A 29 20.66 -3.26 -17.54
N ARG A 30 19.85 -2.23 -17.27
CA ARG A 30 18.46 -2.11 -17.75
C ARG A 30 18.40 -2.07 -19.28
N SER A 31 19.32 -1.36 -19.95
CA SER A 31 19.43 -1.34 -21.41
C SER A 31 19.86 -2.69 -22.01
N ALA A 32 20.66 -3.48 -21.29
CA ALA A 32 21.13 -4.79 -21.73
C ALA A 32 20.12 -5.93 -21.51
N ALA A 33 19.25 -5.84 -20.52
CA ALA A 33 18.35 -6.92 -20.11
C ALA A 33 16.95 -6.44 -19.65
N PRO A 34 16.15 -5.78 -20.52
CA PRO A 34 14.90 -5.12 -20.12
C PRO A 34 13.87 -6.06 -19.45
N ASN A 35 13.81 -7.32 -19.88
CA ASN A 35 12.82 -8.28 -19.35
C ASN A 35 13.22 -8.96 -18.03
N ALA A 36 14.47 -8.79 -17.56
CA ALA A 36 15.00 -9.56 -16.43
C ALA A 36 14.43 -9.16 -15.06
N PHE A 37 13.93 -7.92 -14.92
CA PHE A 37 13.41 -7.38 -13.67
C PHE A 37 12.23 -8.20 -13.11
N TYR A 38 11.21 -8.44 -13.93
CA TYR A 38 9.97 -9.13 -13.56
C TYR A 38 10.19 -10.58 -13.08
N ALA A 39 11.14 -11.30 -13.68
CA ALA A 39 11.43 -12.70 -13.33
C ALA A 39 11.92 -12.85 -11.89
N SER A 40 12.59 -11.83 -11.33
CA SER A 40 13.00 -11.84 -9.92
C SER A 40 11.82 -11.66 -8.96
N MET A 41 10.83 -10.84 -9.31
CA MET A 41 9.66 -10.57 -8.47
C MET A 41 8.66 -11.72 -8.46
N SER A 42 8.43 -12.40 -9.59
CA SER A 42 7.45 -13.48 -9.69
C SER A 42 7.80 -14.71 -8.85
N HIS A 43 9.10 -15.02 -8.68
CA HIS A 43 9.54 -16.18 -7.90
C HIS A 43 9.38 -16.02 -6.38
N SER A 44 9.51 -14.80 -5.83
CA SER A 44 9.30 -14.57 -4.39
C SER A 44 7.83 -14.58 -3.97
N ALA A 45 6.88 -14.31 -4.88
CA ALA A 45 5.45 -14.26 -4.56
C ALA A 45 4.76 -15.65 -4.53
N ALA A 46 5.38 -16.69 -5.09
CA ALA A 46 4.73 -17.96 -5.39
C ALA A 46 4.75 -19.00 -4.24
N THR A 47 5.53 -18.79 -3.18
CA THR A 47 5.89 -19.83 -2.20
C THR A 47 4.85 -20.13 -1.11
N HIS A 48 3.72 -19.42 -1.06
CA HIS A 48 2.73 -19.54 0.02
C HIS A 48 1.33 -20.03 -0.37
N PHE A 49 1.15 -20.62 -1.56
CA PHE A 49 -0.08 -21.35 -1.92
C PHE A 49 0.25 -22.65 -2.69
N LEU A 50 0.45 -23.75 -1.95
CA LEU A 50 0.69 -25.07 -2.54
C LEU A 50 -0.61 -25.81 -2.83
N GLY A 51 -1.00 -25.82 -4.11
CA GLY A 51 -1.86 -26.85 -4.70
C GLY A 51 -1.04 -27.69 -5.69
N HIS A 52 -0.97 -29.01 -5.49
CA HIS A 52 -0.28 -29.92 -6.42
C HIS A 52 -1.07 -30.14 -7.71
N LEU A 53 -0.36 -30.23 -8.84
CA LEU A 53 -0.38 -31.35 -9.82
C LEU A 53 0.68 -31.08 -10.94
N PRO A 54 1.00 -32.02 -11.85
CA PRO A 54 2.40 -32.46 -11.99
C PRO A 54 3.20 -31.85 -13.16
N SER A 55 4.51 -32.00 -13.07
CA SER A 55 5.48 -31.72 -14.13
C SER A 55 5.37 -32.72 -15.29
N VAL A 56 5.53 -32.23 -16.52
CA VAL A 56 5.88 -33.02 -17.71
C VAL A 56 7.16 -32.42 -18.29
N ALA A 57 8.20 -33.23 -18.42
CA ALA A 57 9.49 -32.79 -18.93
C ALA A 57 9.56 -32.89 -20.46
N THR A 58 10.23 -31.92 -21.09
CA THR A 58 10.68 -32.00 -22.49
C THR A 58 12.14 -31.59 -22.56
N THR A 59 12.96 -32.35 -23.29
CA THR A 59 14.42 -32.15 -23.36
C THR A 59 14.80 -31.06 -24.36
N PRO A 60 15.92 -30.33 -24.12
CA PRO A 60 16.54 -29.49 -25.14
C PRO A 60 17.28 -30.35 -26.16
N SER A 61 17.27 -29.94 -27.44
CA SER A 61 18.10 -30.54 -28.49
C SER A 61 19.05 -29.49 -29.07
N THR A 62 20.30 -29.90 -29.29
CA THR A 62 21.41 -29.03 -29.67
C THR A 62 21.41 -28.74 -31.16
N PHE A 63 21.62 -27.47 -31.54
CA PHE A 63 22.20 -27.12 -32.85
C PHE A 63 23.18 -25.95 -32.72
N MET A 64 24.21 -25.97 -33.56
CA MET A 64 25.35 -25.05 -33.61
C MET A 64 25.67 -24.72 -35.10
N PRO A 65 26.53 -23.72 -35.41
CA PRO A 65 26.17 -22.71 -36.39
C PRO A 65 26.81 -22.87 -37.77
N SER A 66 26.39 -22.01 -38.71
CA SER A 66 27.01 -21.84 -40.02
C SER A 66 27.47 -20.38 -40.24
N THR A 67 28.56 -20.21 -40.97
CA THR A 67 29.26 -18.95 -41.22
C THR A 67 28.88 -18.31 -42.57
N LEU A 68 29.11 -17.00 -42.72
CA LEU A 68 29.87 -16.37 -43.82
C LEU A 68 29.91 -14.82 -43.69
N ALA A 69 30.76 -14.16 -44.48
CA ALA A 69 31.01 -12.70 -44.48
C ALA A 69 31.27 -12.20 -45.94
N PRO A 70 31.95 -11.05 -46.19
CA PRO A 70 31.40 -9.68 -46.19
C PRO A 70 31.34 -9.06 -47.62
N GLY A 71 30.80 -7.83 -47.78
CA GLY A 71 30.77 -7.11 -49.08
C GLY A 71 30.62 -5.58 -49.01
N VAL A 72 31.46 -4.86 -49.77
CA VAL A 72 31.72 -3.39 -49.89
C VAL A 72 32.51 -3.18 -51.22
N PRO A 73 32.64 -2.01 -51.92
CA PRO A 73 32.14 -0.62 -51.77
C PRO A 73 31.09 -0.31 -52.90
N PRO A 74 31.17 0.61 -53.92
CA PRO A 74 31.97 1.84 -54.18
C PRO A 74 31.27 3.06 -54.87
N PHE A 75 32.00 4.20 -54.90
CA PHE A 75 31.87 5.41 -55.75
C PHE A 75 30.65 6.36 -55.56
N SER A 76 30.75 7.70 -55.73
CA SER A 76 31.89 8.63 -55.54
C SER A 76 31.46 10.12 -55.48
N LEU A 77 32.35 10.94 -54.90
CA LEU A 77 32.43 12.42 -54.84
C LEU A 77 31.79 13.24 -55.99
N ASN A 78 31.18 14.41 -55.67
CA ASN A 78 31.86 15.74 -55.74
C ASN A 78 30.99 16.92 -55.21
N GLY A 79 31.61 18.07 -54.86
CA GLY A 79 30.92 19.35 -54.59
C GLY A 79 31.53 20.18 -53.45
N SER A 80 31.84 21.47 -53.68
CA SER A 80 32.74 22.25 -52.81
C SER A 80 32.24 23.65 -52.40
N ALA A 81 32.81 24.14 -51.29
CA ALA A 81 32.97 25.53 -50.86
C ALA A 81 31.77 26.31 -50.28
N GLY A 82 32.05 27.06 -49.21
CA GLY A 82 31.12 27.93 -48.48
C GLY A 82 31.47 27.97 -46.99
N GLY A 83 32.21 28.98 -46.53
CA GLY A 83 32.79 29.01 -45.17
C GLY A 83 32.06 29.93 -44.19
N ALA A 84 31.85 29.47 -42.96
CA ALA A 84 31.56 30.30 -41.79
C ALA A 84 32.00 29.59 -40.51
N CYS A 85 32.87 30.20 -39.71
CA CYS A 85 33.26 29.68 -38.39
C CYS A 85 32.25 30.12 -37.31
N SER A 86 31.04 29.56 -37.34
CA SER A 86 30.08 29.67 -36.24
C SER A 86 30.20 28.46 -35.32
N VAL A 87 30.58 28.69 -34.06
CA VAL A 87 30.64 27.63 -33.04
C VAL A 87 29.22 27.09 -32.81
N PRO A 88 28.96 25.77 -32.95
CA PRO A 88 27.67 25.22 -32.61
C PRO A 88 27.47 25.30 -31.09
N VAL A 89 26.55 26.17 -30.64
CA VAL A 89 25.98 26.04 -29.30
C VAL A 89 25.33 24.67 -29.25
N SER A 90 25.81 23.81 -28.34
CA SER A 90 25.36 22.43 -28.22
C SER A 90 23.82 22.36 -28.18
N PRO A 91 23.17 21.63 -29.10
CA PRO A 91 21.76 21.29 -28.93
C PRO A 91 21.62 20.63 -27.56
N LEU A 92 20.76 21.20 -26.71
CA LEU A 92 20.50 20.65 -25.38
C LEU A 92 19.96 19.24 -25.59
N LEU A 93 20.75 18.23 -25.26
CA LEU A 93 20.44 16.82 -25.51
C LEU A 93 19.25 16.41 -24.64
N SER A 94 18.05 16.65 -25.16
CA SER A 94 16.81 16.08 -24.68
C SER A 94 16.92 14.57 -24.80
N TYR A 95 17.32 13.92 -23.71
CA TYR A 95 17.47 12.47 -23.63
C TYR A 95 16.09 11.81 -23.69
N THR A 96 15.57 11.68 -24.90
CA THR A 96 14.44 10.80 -25.21
C THR A 96 14.95 9.36 -25.08
N SER A 97 14.74 8.77 -23.90
CA SER A 97 15.08 7.36 -23.63
C SER A 97 14.62 6.48 -24.80
N PRO A 98 15.53 5.73 -25.46
CA PRO A 98 15.23 5.05 -26.73
C PRO A 98 14.34 3.80 -26.60
N LEU A 99 13.74 3.59 -25.42
CA LEU A 99 12.56 2.77 -25.22
C LEU A 99 11.55 3.62 -24.43
N GLY A 100 10.31 3.67 -24.90
CA GLY A 100 9.24 4.43 -24.26
C GLY A 100 8.81 3.78 -22.95
N ALA A 101 9.52 4.11 -21.86
CA ALA A 101 9.17 3.69 -20.51
C ALA A 101 7.71 4.10 -20.22
N LEU A 102 6.84 3.10 -20.02
CA LEU A 102 5.42 3.36 -19.86
C LEU A 102 5.20 4.26 -18.63
N PRO A 103 4.52 5.40 -18.79
CA PRO A 103 4.29 6.33 -17.68
C PRO A 103 3.56 5.61 -16.56
N CYS A 104 3.88 5.94 -15.31
CA CYS A 104 3.34 5.24 -14.15
C CYS A 104 1.80 5.14 -14.24
N PRO A 105 1.20 3.95 -14.02
CA PRO A 105 -0.24 3.79 -13.98
C PRO A 105 -0.87 4.50 -12.78
N TYR A 106 -0.06 5.00 -11.84
CA TYR A 106 -0.48 5.79 -10.69
C TYR A 106 0.09 7.20 -10.80
N GLU A 107 -0.77 8.19 -10.56
CA GLU A 107 -0.40 9.61 -10.40
C GLU A 107 0.00 9.90 -8.95
N TYR A 108 -0.56 9.14 -8.00
CA TYR A 108 -0.27 9.26 -6.57
C TYR A 108 -0.03 7.88 -5.94
N LEU A 109 0.94 7.83 -5.03
CA LEU A 109 1.17 6.68 -4.15
C LEU A 109 0.76 7.06 -2.73
N LEU A 110 -0.09 6.22 -2.11
CA LEU A 110 -0.54 6.39 -0.73
C LEU A 110 0.36 5.53 0.15
N VAL A 111 1.36 6.15 0.77
CA VAL A 111 2.26 5.45 1.69
C VAL A 111 1.56 5.30 3.04
N LEU A 112 1.51 4.09 3.56
CA LEU A 112 0.77 3.71 4.77
C LEU A 112 1.63 2.77 5.62
N ASP A 113 1.56 2.93 6.94
CA ASP A 113 2.27 2.14 7.94
C ASP A 113 1.41 2.12 9.22
N PHE A 114 0.79 0.98 9.56
CA PHE A 114 -0.14 0.87 10.69
C PHE A 114 0.59 0.45 11.96
N GLU A 115 0.54 1.28 13.01
CA GLU A 115 0.82 0.78 14.35
C GLU A 115 -0.40 0.04 14.93
N ALA A 116 -0.12 -1.08 15.60
CA ALA A 116 -1.12 -2.01 16.12
C ALA A 116 -0.87 -2.35 17.60
N THR A 117 -1.93 -2.72 18.33
CA THR A 117 -1.79 -3.25 19.70
C THR A 117 -0.83 -4.43 19.69
N CYS A 118 0.10 -4.48 20.65
CA CYS A 118 1.09 -5.56 20.75
C CYS A 118 1.48 -5.87 22.20
N GLU A 119 2.11 -7.02 22.40
CA GLU A 119 2.68 -7.47 23.67
C GLU A 119 4.08 -8.04 23.41
N GLU A 120 4.91 -8.07 24.45
CA GLU A 120 6.32 -8.51 24.36
C GLU A 120 6.43 -10.03 24.08
N HIS A 121 5.47 -10.80 24.61
CA HIS A 121 5.36 -12.25 24.45
C HIS A 121 3.90 -12.62 24.09
N PRO A 122 3.42 -12.32 22.88
CA PRO A 122 2.02 -12.49 22.53
C PRO A 122 1.68 -13.98 22.30
N PRO A 123 0.53 -14.48 22.78
CA PRO A 123 0.04 -15.81 22.42
C PRO A 123 -0.26 -15.91 20.91
N HIS A 124 -0.14 -17.11 20.33
CA HIS A 124 -0.33 -17.35 18.89
C HIS A 124 -1.65 -16.86 18.28
N ASN A 125 -2.69 -16.63 19.10
CA ASN A 125 -4.01 -16.16 18.67
C ASN A 125 -4.30 -14.69 19.04
N TYR A 126 -3.29 -13.92 19.43
CA TYR A 126 -3.38 -12.49 19.77
C TYR A 126 -4.24 -11.73 18.73
N LEU A 127 -5.01 -10.76 19.19
CA LEU A 127 -5.79 -9.88 18.32
C LEU A 127 -5.08 -8.53 18.26
N HIS A 128 -4.28 -8.35 17.22
CA HIS A 128 -3.76 -7.04 16.86
C HIS A 128 -4.93 -6.17 16.42
N GLU A 129 -4.98 -4.93 16.92
CA GLU A 129 -5.98 -3.93 16.57
C GLU A 129 -5.21 -2.68 16.11
N ILE A 130 -5.59 -2.08 14.98
CA ILE A 130 -4.95 -0.86 14.49
C ILE A 130 -5.21 0.26 15.50
N ILE A 131 -4.15 0.99 15.87
CA ILE A 131 -4.16 2.08 16.85
C ILE A 131 -3.56 3.39 16.32
N GLU A 132 -2.80 3.33 15.22
CA GLU A 132 -2.43 4.51 14.43
C GLU A 132 -2.74 4.28 12.94
N PHE A 133 -3.31 5.30 12.29
CA PHE A 133 -3.71 5.30 10.89
C PHE A 133 -3.13 6.53 10.18
N PRO A 134 -1.88 6.45 9.70
CA PRO A 134 -1.26 7.45 8.85
C PRO A 134 -1.43 7.11 7.36
N VAL A 135 -1.51 8.14 6.51
CA VAL A 135 -1.30 8.03 5.07
C VAL A 135 -0.55 9.25 4.56
N VAL A 136 0.61 9.05 3.93
CA VAL A 136 1.44 10.09 3.32
C VAL A 136 1.33 9.97 1.79
N VAL A 137 0.88 11.03 1.12
CA VAL A 137 0.58 11.00 -0.32
C VAL A 137 1.73 11.58 -1.12
N VAL A 138 2.33 10.78 -2.01
CA VAL A 138 3.38 11.20 -2.94
C VAL A 138 2.77 11.42 -4.33
N ASP A 139 2.93 12.61 -4.92
CA ASP A 139 2.69 12.84 -6.36
C ASP A 139 3.86 12.28 -7.15
N VAL A 140 3.60 11.32 -8.03
CA VAL A 140 4.61 10.56 -8.77
C VAL A 140 5.34 11.40 -9.82
N ARG A 141 4.68 12.44 -10.35
CA ARG A 141 5.22 13.36 -11.37
C ARG A 141 5.99 14.51 -10.73
N LEU A 142 5.54 15.01 -9.58
CA LEU A 142 6.23 16.06 -8.81
C LEU A 142 7.28 15.51 -7.83
N GLN A 143 7.35 14.19 -7.68
CA GLN A 143 8.33 13.43 -6.87
C GLN A 143 8.44 13.97 -5.43
N ARG A 144 7.29 14.28 -4.82
CA ARG A 144 7.21 14.89 -3.49
C ARG A 144 5.93 14.51 -2.75
N VAL A 145 5.95 14.65 -1.43
CA VAL A 145 4.74 14.63 -0.61
C VAL A 145 3.83 15.82 -0.98
N VAL A 146 2.52 15.56 -1.07
CA VAL A 146 1.48 16.56 -1.39
C VAL A 146 0.40 16.68 -0.32
N ALA A 147 0.16 15.64 0.48
CA ALA A 147 -0.81 15.64 1.57
C ALA A 147 -0.50 14.54 2.61
N GLU A 148 -1.01 14.71 3.82
CA GLU A 148 -0.95 13.72 4.91
C GLU A 148 -2.33 13.55 5.55
N PHE A 149 -2.65 12.31 5.93
CA PHE A 149 -3.72 11.94 6.86
C PHE A 149 -3.09 11.28 8.08
N HIS A 150 -3.60 11.58 9.27
CA HIS A 150 -3.16 10.94 10.50
C HIS A 150 -4.28 10.90 11.53
N ARG A 151 -4.52 9.73 12.12
CA ARG A 151 -5.43 9.54 13.24
C ARG A 151 -4.91 8.44 14.15
N PHE A 152 -4.98 8.64 15.46
CA PHE A 152 -5.04 7.51 16.38
C PHE A 152 -6.42 6.82 16.28
N VAL A 153 -6.45 5.54 16.62
CA VAL A 153 -7.62 4.67 16.57
C VAL A 153 -7.81 4.03 17.94
N ARG A 154 -9.03 4.04 18.46
CA ARG A 154 -9.34 3.40 19.74
C ARG A 154 -9.58 1.90 19.55
N PRO A 155 -8.77 1.02 20.16
CA PRO A 155 -8.98 -0.42 20.07
C PRO A 155 -10.24 -0.83 20.83
N ARG A 156 -10.92 -1.85 20.33
CA ARG A 156 -12.22 -2.34 20.83
C ARG A 156 -12.04 -3.35 21.96
N TYR A 157 -11.09 -4.27 21.84
CA TYR A 157 -10.91 -5.40 22.75
C TYR A 157 -9.81 -5.14 23.79
N LYS A 158 -8.59 -4.79 23.36
CA LYS A 158 -7.47 -4.43 24.25
C LYS A 158 -7.30 -2.91 24.33
N ARG A 159 -8.21 -2.27 25.08
CA ARG A 159 -8.25 -0.81 25.30
C ARG A 159 -6.98 -0.28 25.97
N GLU A 160 -6.52 -0.94 27.03
CA GLU A 160 -5.25 -0.61 27.67
C GLU A 160 -4.08 -1.11 26.83
N LEU A 161 -3.27 -0.20 26.29
CA LEU A 161 -2.05 -0.56 25.56
C LEU A 161 -1.03 -1.14 26.53
N SER A 162 -0.38 -2.24 26.17
CA SER A 162 0.64 -2.87 27.02
C SER A 162 1.83 -1.92 27.23
N SER A 163 2.55 -2.10 28.34
CA SER A 163 3.78 -1.34 28.60
C SER A 163 4.87 -1.60 27.55
N PHE A 164 4.81 -2.71 26.82
CA PHE A 164 5.66 -2.96 25.66
C PHE A 164 5.22 -2.11 24.46
N CYS A 165 3.94 -2.12 24.12
CA CYS A 165 3.36 -1.32 23.03
C CYS A 165 3.68 0.17 23.23
N LYS A 166 3.39 0.74 24.41
CA LYS A 166 3.70 2.14 24.76
C LYS A 166 5.19 2.49 24.62
N ARG A 167 6.11 1.59 24.98
CA ARG A 167 7.57 1.78 24.81
C ARG A 167 7.99 1.66 23.34
N LEU A 168 7.43 0.70 22.61
CA LEU A 168 7.74 0.45 21.22
C LEU A 168 7.29 1.63 20.37
N THR A 169 6.01 2.02 20.47
CA THR A 169 5.40 3.02 19.58
C THR A 169 5.51 4.46 20.07
N GLY A 170 5.72 4.65 21.37
CA GLY A 170 5.71 5.98 22.00
C GLY A 170 4.31 6.55 22.26
N MET A 171 3.24 5.88 21.82
CA MET A 171 1.86 6.26 22.13
C MET A 171 1.60 6.22 23.64
N ARG A 172 0.86 7.23 24.10
CA ARG A 172 0.31 7.36 25.45
C ARG A 172 -1.07 6.67 25.48
N GLN A 173 -1.59 6.42 26.68
CA GLN A 173 -2.92 5.81 26.80
C GLN A 173 -4.03 6.78 26.35
N GLU A 174 -3.90 8.07 26.65
CA GLU A 174 -4.88 9.10 26.27
C GLU A 174 -5.04 9.28 24.76
N ASP A 175 -3.98 9.00 23.98
CA ASP A 175 -3.96 9.11 22.51
C ASP A 175 -4.98 8.14 21.88
N VAL A 176 -5.14 6.94 22.46
CA VAL A 176 -6.13 5.94 22.00
C VAL A 176 -7.44 5.98 22.79
N ASP A 177 -7.46 6.42 24.05
CA ASP A 177 -8.71 6.53 24.84
C ASP A 177 -9.66 7.58 24.22
N THR A 178 -9.08 8.70 23.78
CA THR A 178 -9.79 9.83 23.16
C THR A 178 -10.07 9.64 21.67
N ALA A 179 -9.49 8.61 21.05
CA ALA A 179 -9.62 8.34 19.62
C ALA A 179 -11.02 7.84 19.22
N ALA A 180 -11.31 8.02 17.94
CA ALA A 180 -12.46 7.45 17.25
C ALA A 180 -12.25 5.94 16.98
N SER A 181 -13.31 5.19 16.69
CA SER A 181 -13.21 3.78 16.31
C SER A 181 -12.54 3.61 14.93
N LEU A 182 -12.08 2.40 14.61
CA LEU A 182 -11.46 2.13 13.30
C LEU A 182 -12.44 2.40 12.15
N GLU A 183 -13.71 2.03 12.31
CA GLU A 183 -14.78 2.32 11.36
C GLU A 183 -15.00 3.83 11.17
N GLU A 184 -14.98 4.61 12.26
CA GLU A 184 -15.10 6.06 12.22
C GLU A 184 -13.86 6.74 11.60
N VAL A 185 -12.67 6.17 11.77
CA VAL A 185 -11.42 6.65 11.15
C VAL A 185 -11.35 6.30 9.67
N ILE A 186 -11.84 5.14 9.23
CA ILE A 186 -12.01 4.81 7.81
C ILE A 186 -12.96 5.82 7.14
N LEU A 187 -14.10 6.13 7.78
CA LEU A 187 -15.03 7.16 7.29
C LEU A 187 -14.43 8.57 7.32
N GLN A 188 -13.41 8.84 8.14
CA GLN A 188 -12.64 10.10 8.07
C GLN A 188 -11.63 10.07 6.92
N PHE A 189 -10.94 8.95 6.71
CA PHE A 189 -10.02 8.74 5.59
C PHE A 189 -10.74 8.90 4.25
N GLU A 190 -11.88 8.23 4.04
CA GLU A 190 -12.64 8.31 2.77
C GLU A 190 -13.06 9.75 2.44
N ARG A 191 -13.55 10.50 3.44
CA ARG A 191 -13.91 11.91 3.30
C ARG A 191 -12.69 12.80 3.04
N TRP A 192 -11.58 12.58 3.73
CA TRP A 192 -10.35 13.34 3.48
C TRP A 192 -9.80 13.06 2.08
N PHE A 193 -9.75 11.78 1.68
CA PHE A 193 -9.26 11.31 0.39
C PHE A 193 -10.05 11.92 -0.77
N SER A 194 -11.39 11.95 -0.69
CA SER A 194 -12.25 12.51 -1.73
C SER A 194 -12.17 14.04 -1.89
N HIS A 195 -11.64 14.76 -0.90
CA HIS A 195 -11.33 16.18 -0.98
C HIS A 195 -9.86 16.48 -1.31
N THR A 196 -8.97 15.51 -1.10
CA THR A 196 -7.51 15.67 -1.25
C THR A 196 -7.04 15.33 -2.66
N LEU A 197 -7.59 14.28 -3.28
CA LEU A 197 -7.21 13.83 -4.61
C LEU A 197 -8.36 13.99 -5.63
N PRO A 198 -8.05 14.25 -6.92
CA PRO A 198 -9.07 14.28 -7.97
C PRO A 198 -9.86 12.97 -8.05
N GLN A 199 -11.17 13.05 -8.29
CA GLN A 199 -12.11 11.91 -8.26
C GLN A 199 -11.75 10.71 -9.17
N HIS A 200 -10.88 10.93 -10.16
CA HIS A 200 -10.41 9.90 -11.10
C HIS A 200 -8.88 9.75 -11.13
N ALA A 201 -8.17 10.33 -10.16
CA ALA A 201 -6.73 10.19 -10.02
C ALA A 201 -6.35 8.73 -9.74
N ARG A 202 -5.52 8.15 -10.59
CA ARG A 202 -5.12 6.75 -10.44
C ARG A 202 -4.11 6.65 -9.30
N CYS A 203 -4.39 5.80 -8.32
CA CYS A 203 -3.57 5.67 -7.12
C CYS A 203 -3.61 4.26 -6.54
N VAL A 204 -2.65 3.97 -5.66
CA VAL A 204 -2.51 2.67 -4.98
C VAL A 204 -1.76 2.85 -3.65
N PHE A 205 -1.98 1.95 -2.70
CA PHE A 205 -1.23 1.93 -1.45
C PHE A 205 0.19 1.37 -1.62
N ALA A 206 1.11 1.85 -0.80
CA ALA A 206 2.48 1.37 -0.68
C ALA A 206 2.88 1.25 0.80
N THR A 207 3.50 0.14 1.20
CA THR A 207 3.75 -0.24 2.60
C THR A 207 5.15 -0.87 2.77
N ASP A 208 5.76 -0.88 3.96
CA ASP A 208 7.02 -1.64 4.20
C ASP A 208 6.75 -3.14 4.35
N GLY A 209 6.20 -3.75 3.29
CA GLY A 209 5.85 -5.17 3.24
C GLY A 209 4.37 -5.45 3.41
N PRO A 210 3.99 -6.72 3.64
CA PRO A 210 2.59 -7.13 3.63
C PRO A 210 1.84 -6.95 4.96
N MET A 211 2.51 -6.61 6.07
CA MET A 211 1.93 -6.69 7.42
C MET A 211 0.66 -5.86 7.60
N ASP A 212 0.69 -4.60 7.15
CA ASP A 212 -0.37 -3.62 7.35
C ASP A 212 -1.69 -4.07 6.75
N LEU A 213 -1.65 -4.44 5.48
CA LEU A 213 -2.84 -4.70 4.69
C LEU A 213 -3.21 -6.19 4.73
N ARG A 214 -2.26 -7.12 4.83
CA ARG A 214 -2.56 -8.56 4.99
C ARG A 214 -2.95 -8.91 6.41
N GLU A 215 -2.15 -8.50 7.40
CA GLU A 215 -2.33 -8.95 8.79
C GLU A 215 -3.26 -8.01 9.55
N PHE A 216 -2.84 -6.78 9.83
CA PHE A 216 -3.58 -5.85 10.70
C PHE A 216 -4.95 -5.46 10.11
N MET A 217 -5.00 -5.14 8.81
CA MET A 217 -6.26 -4.92 8.11
C MET A 217 -6.98 -6.23 7.80
N TYR A 218 -6.50 -7.02 6.83
CA TYR A 218 -7.32 -8.09 6.27
C TYR A 218 -7.59 -9.25 7.24
N HIS A 219 -6.58 -9.78 7.94
CA HIS A 219 -6.80 -10.88 8.90
C HIS A 219 -7.43 -10.40 10.21
N HIS A 220 -6.91 -9.34 10.84
CA HIS A 220 -7.40 -8.91 12.16
C HIS A 220 -8.64 -8.01 12.13
N SER A 221 -8.77 -7.10 11.18
CA SER A 221 -9.89 -6.15 11.14
C SER A 221 -11.03 -6.66 10.25
N VAL A 222 -10.75 -7.03 8.99
CA VAL A 222 -11.78 -7.51 8.05
C VAL A 222 -12.26 -8.91 8.41
N SER A 223 -11.34 -9.89 8.49
CA SER A 223 -11.71 -11.31 8.63
C SER A 223 -12.17 -11.68 10.04
N ARG A 224 -11.54 -11.13 11.10
CA ARG A 224 -11.87 -11.46 12.51
C ARG A 224 -12.92 -10.56 13.14
N GLN A 225 -13.09 -9.31 12.68
CA GLN A 225 -14.03 -8.34 13.28
C GLN A 225 -15.17 -7.88 12.34
N GLY A 226 -15.08 -8.18 11.03
CA GLY A 226 -16.09 -7.77 10.03
C GLY A 226 -16.03 -6.29 9.64
N ILE A 227 -14.94 -5.59 9.99
CA ILE A 227 -14.73 -4.18 9.66
C ILE A 227 -14.55 -4.02 8.15
N ARG A 228 -15.19 -3.01 7.56
CA ARG A 228 -15.14 -2.75 6.12
C ARG A 228 -14.13 -1.67 5.80
N PHE A 229 -13.17 -2.00 4.93
CA PHE A 229 -12.31 -1.02 4.26
C PHE A 229 -12.81 -0.81 2.81
N PRO A 230 -12.61 0.38 2.20
CA PRO A 230 -13.00 0.61 0.82
C PRO A 230 -12.07 -0.14 -0.17
N PRO A 231 -12.51 -0.38 -1.42
CA PRO A 231 -11.82 -1.27 -2.37
C PRO A 231 -10.34 -0.94 -2.64
N LEU A 232 -9.93 0.32 -2.50
CA LEU A 232 -8.56 0.79 -2.72
C LEU A 232 -7.51 0.03 -1.87
N PHE A 233 -7.87 -0.37 -0.65
CA PHE A 233 -6.96 -1.06 0.28
C PHE A 233 -6.65 -2.52 -0.09
N TYR A 234 -7.44 -3.13 -0.98
CA TYR A 234 -7.28 -4.54 -1.35
C TYR A 234 -6.20 -4.78 -2.42
N GLN A 235 -5.48 -3.73 -2.82
CA GLN A 235 -4.31 -3.79 -3.69
C GLN A 235 -3.20 -2.86 -3.19
N PHE A 236 -1.95 -3.34 -3.18
CA PHE A 236 -0.81 -2.55 -2.69
C PHE A 236 0.53 -2.96 -3.30
N ILE A 237 1.50 -2.06 -3.15
CA ILE A 237 2.91 -2.21 -3.52
C ILE A 237 3.73 -2.47 -2.27
N ASP A 238 4.56 -3.51 -2.29
CA ASP A 238 5.56 -3.80 -1.26
C ASP A 238 6.83 -2.98 -1.55
N VAL A 239 7.12 -1.97 -0.72
CA VAL A 239 8.22 -1.02 -0.97
C VAL A 239 9.58 -1.70 -0.83
N LYS A 240 9.80 -2.55 0.19
CA LYS A 240 11.09 -3.24 0.36
C LYS A 240 11.35 -4.32 -0.69
N GLN A 241 10.31 -5.00 -1.18
CA GLN A 241 10.45 -5.91 -2.32
C GLN A 241 10.77 -5.13 -3.60
N THR A 242 10.15 -3.96 -3.79
CA THR A 242 10.46 -3.06 -4.91
C THR A 242 11.91 -2.58 -4.85
N PHE A 243 12.36 -2.13 -3.68
CA PHE A 243 13.73 -1.70 -3.41
C PHE A 243 14.74 -2.81 -3.69
N ALA A 244 14.52 -4.00 -3.10
CA ALA A 244 15.38 -5.17 -3.24
C ALA A 244 15.57 -5.59 -4.71
N CYS A 245 14.48 -5.67 -5.48
CA CYS A 245 14.54 -6.01 -6.90
C CYS A 245 15.13 -4.90 -7.78
N PHE A 246 14.95 -3.62 -7.40
CA PHE A 246 15.47 -2.48 -8.15
C PHE A 246 17.01 -2.39 -8.05
N PHE A 247 17.53 -2.44 -6.83
CA PHE A 247 18.97 -2.41 -6.52
C PHE A 247 19.66 -3.79 -6.54
N GLN A 248 18.92 -4.87 -6.77
CA GLN A 248 19.39 -6.27 -6.75
C GLN A 248 20.06 -6.70 -5.41
N CYS A 249 19.54 -6.18 -4.30
CA CYS A 249 20.00 -6.48 -2.95
C CYS A 249 18.99 -7.34 -2.17
N SER A 250 19.31 -7.71 -0.93
CA SER A 250 18.34 -8.28 0.01
C SER A 250 17.31 -7.25 0.45
N GLN A 251 16.17 -7.69 0.98
CA GLN A 251 15.21 -6.79 1.65
C GLN A 251 15.87 -6.15 2.89
N GLY A 252 15.87 -4.82 2.94
CA GLY A 252 16.19 -4.05 4.14
C GLY A 252 14.95 -3.70 4.97
N LYS A 253 15.18 -3.18 6.19
CA LYS A 253 14.18 -2.38 6.91
C LYS A 253 14.32 -0.90 6.50
N ILE A 254 13.30 -0.08 6.76
CA ILE A 254 13.29 1.39 6.54
C ILE A 254 14.68 2.06 6.67
N LYS A 255 15.33 1.95 7.85
CA LYS A 255 16.63 2.58 8.11
C LYS A 255 17.77 2.14 7.18
N ALA A 256 17.83 0.87 6.78
CA ALA A 256 18.84 0.36 5.86
C ALA A 256 18.57 0.81 4.41
N MET A 257 17.29 0.94 4.03
CA MET A 257 16.89 1.48 2.72
C MET A 257 17.21 2.98 2.61
N LEU A 258 17.00 3.75 3.69
CA LEU A 258 17.39 5.16 3.78
C LEU A 258 18.92 5.36 3.75
N GLU A 259 19.67 4.60 4.56
CA GLU A 259 21.14 4.65 4.61
C GLU A 259 21.76 4.41 3.22
N ALA A 260 21.24 3.41 2.50
CA ALA A 260 21.65 3.09 1.14
C ALA A 260 21.27 4.21 0.13
N LEU A 261 20.12 4.87 0.30
CA LEU A 261 19.75 6.08 -0.46
C LEU A 261 20.46 7.36 0.00
N HIS A 262 21.32 7.28 1.03
CA HIS A 262 22.00 8.40 1.69
C HIS A 262 21.04 9.45 2.27
N LEU A 263 19.86 9.00 2.72
CA LEU A 263 18.85 9.80 3.40
C LEU A 263 18.94 9.59 4.92
N PRO A 264 18.71 10.63 5.75
CA PRO A 264 18.56 10.46 7.18
C PRO A 264 17.24 9.73 7.50
N PHE A 265 17.18 9.11 8.68
CA PHE A 265 15.91 8.76 9.30
C PHE A 265 15.40 9.95 10.10
N GLU A 266 14.20 10.43 9.80
CA GLU A 266 13.59 11.57 10.50
C GLU A 266 12.49 11.12 11.48
N GLY A 267 12.29 11.87 12.56
CA GLY A 267 11.25 11.55 13.56
C GLY A 267 11.56 10.30 14.40
N ARG A 268 10.52 9.55 14.77
CA ARG A 268 10.59 8.39 15.69
C ARG A 268 10.22 7.07 15.00
N LEU A 269 11.15 6.12 14.94
CA LEU A 269 10.90 4.73 14.52
C LEU A 269 9.82 4.10 15.41
N HIS A 270 8.83 3.46 14.80
CA HIS A 270 7.57 2.97 15.37
C HIS A 270 6.59 4.06 15.80
N SER A 271 6.69 5.26 15.24
CA SER A 271 5.54 6.18 15.12
C SER A 271 5.08 6.07 13.68
N GLY A 272 3.88 5.54 13.44
CA GLY A 272 3.45 5.16 12.09
C GLY A 272 3.47 6.34 11.12
N LEU A 273 3.16 7.57 11.57
CA LEU A 273 3.27 8.75 10.73
C LEU A 273 4.71 9.07 10.30
N ASP A 274 5.68 8.92 11.21
CA ASP A 274 7.08 9.18 10.90
C ASP A 274 7.66 8.04 10.04
N ASP A 275 7.34 6.78 10.32
CA ASP A 275 7.75 5.67 9.46
C ASP A 275 7.10 5.75 8.07
N ALA A 276 5.83 6.12 7.95
CA ALA A 276 5.18 6.40 6.66
C ALA A 276 5.86 7.57 5.90
N ARG A 277 6.33 8.63 6.58
CA ARG A 277 7.14 9.70 5.96
C ARG A 277 8.49 9.18 5.48
N ASN A 278 9.18 8.37 6.28
CA ASN A 278 10.45 7.76 5.90
C ASN A 278 10.29 6.79 4.71
N ILE A 279 9.22 6.00 4.67
CA ILE A 279 8.86 5.15 3.52
C ILE A 279 8.53 6.02 2.30
N ALA A 280 7.85 7.17 2.47
CA ALA A 280 7.61 8.11 1.38
C ALA A 280 8.92 8.72 0.83
N SER A 281 9.89 9.01 1.70
CA SER A 281 11.25 9.41 1.29
C SER A 281 11.99 8.31 0.53
N ILE A 282 11.83 7.03 0.90
CA ILE A 282 12.35 5.89 0.13
C ILE A 282 11.67 5.81 -1.25
N VAL A 283 10.35 5.96 -1.32
CA VAL A 283 9.58 5.96 -2.58
C VAL A 283 10.03 7.12 -3.49
N ILE A 284 10.21 8.32 -2.94
CA ILE A 284 10.73 9.49 -3.69
C ILE A 284 12.17 9.25 -4.16
N GLY A 285 13.03 8.65 -3.32
CA GLY A 285 14.37 8.22 -3.71
C GLY A 285 14.34 7.25 -4.89
N LEU A 286 13.52 6.20 -4.82
CA LEU A 286 13.31 5.25 -5.92
C LEU A 286 12.86 5.97 -7.20
N LEU A 287 11.91 6.92 -7.12
CA LEU A 287 11.50 7.75 -8.27
C LEU A 287 12.67 8.57 -8.85
N HIS A 288 13.50 9.19 -8.02
CA HIS A 288 14.69 9.96 -8.45
C HIS A 288 15.75 9.10 -9.16
N TYR A 289 15.94 7.85 -8.72
CA TYR A 289 16.83 6.88 -9.39
C TYR A 289 16.23 6.29 -10.67
N GLY A 290 14.96 6.56 -10.99
CA GLY A 290 14.28 6.06 -12.19
C GLY A 290 13.54 4.74 -12.00
N CYS A 291 13.12 4.42 -10.77
CA CYS A 291 12.17 3.34 -10.53
C CYS A 291 10.78 3.73 -11.04
N THR A 292 10.22 2.90 -11.91
CA THR A 292 8.90 3.11 -12.51
C THR A 292 7.93 2.10 -11.94
N PHE A 293 7.05 2.53 -11.03
CA PHE A 293 6.01 1.70 -10.40
C PHE A 293 4.91 1.20 -11.36
N CYS A 294 5.12 1.32 -12.68
CA CYS A 294 4.40 0.56 -13.71
C CYS A 294 4.86 -0.90 -13.81
N GLU A 295 6.11 -1.19 -13.42
CA GLU A 295 6.73 -2.52 -13.59
C GLU A 295 6.59 -3.42 -12.35
N VAL A 296 5.92 -2.92 -11.30
CA VAL A 296 5.84 -3.58 -9.99
C VAL A 296 4.53 -4.36 -9.88
N PRO A 297 4.56 -5.70 -9.67
CA PRO A 297 3.36 -6.49 -9.42
C PRO A 297 2.60 -6.02 -8.17
N LEU A 298 1.29 -5.87 -8.30
CA LEU A 298 0.43 -5.57 -7.14
C LEU A 298 0.22 -6.83 -6.30
N ASN A 299 0.46 -6.72 -4.99
CA ASN A 299 -0.16 -7.61 -4.03
C ASN A 299 -1.68 -7.36 -4.05
N ARG A 300 -2.47 -8.44 -4.06
CA ARG A 300 -3.94 -8.39 -4.00
C ARG A 300 -4.45 -9.21 -2.83
N LEU A 301 -5.47 -8.69 -2.15
CA LEU A 301 -6.14 -9.32 -1.01
C LEU A 301 -7.55 -9.79 -1.42
N PRO A 302 -8.12 -10.82 -0.76
CA PRO A 302 -9.49 -11.27 -1.07
C PRO A 302 -10.50 -10.17 -0.73
N PHE A 303 -11.37 -9.81 -1.70
CA PHE A 303 -12.39 -8.80 -1.49
C PHE A 303 -13.71 -9.43 -1.01
N ASN A 304 -14.02 -9.25 0.29
CA ASN A 304 -15.25 -9.78 0.90
C ASN A 304 -16.50 -8.93 0.54
N GLY A 305 -16.94 -9.01 -0.72
CA GLY A 305 -18.14 -8.30 -1.22
C GLY A 305 -19.48 -8.71 -0.59
N LEU A 306 -19.52 -9.79 0.21
CA LEU A 306 -20.72 -10.40 0.80
C LEU A 306 -21.46 -9.53 1.84
N LEU A 307 -20.91 -8.37 2.23
CA LEU A 307 -21.49 -7.49 3.25
C LEU A 307 -22.40 -6.38 2.69
N LEU A 308 -22.59 -6.28 1.36
CA LEU A 308 -23.32 -5.18 0.71
C LEU A 308 -24.44 -5.64 -0.25
N THR A 309 -25.02 -6.82 0.00
CA THR A 309 -26.19 -7.34 -0.75
C THR A 309 -27.35 -7.70 0.18
N GLY A 310 -28.16 -6.69 0.53
CA GLY A 310 -29.49 -6.89 1.09
C GLY A 310 -30.52 -7.21 0.00
N ALA A 311 -30.39 -8.36 -0.67
CA ALA A 311 -31.36 -8.85 -1.65
C ALA A 311 -31.28 -10.38 -1.80
N SER A 312 -32.42 -11.06 -1.82
CA SER A 312 -32.52 -12.53 -1.85
C SER A 312 -32.30 -13.12 -3.25
N SER A 313 -31.69 -14.29 -3.32
CA SER A 313 -31.67 -15.15 -4.53
C SER A 313 -31.95 -16.62 -4.18
N VAL A 314 -33.23 -16.96 -3.99
CA VAL A 314 -33.67 -18.36 -3.99
C VAL A 314 -33.68 -18.84 -5.44
N ALA A 315 -33.03 -19.97 -5.73
CA ALA A 315 -33.02 -20.56 -7.06
C ALA A 315 -34.32 -21.34 -7.32
N GLY A 316 -34.99 -21.07 -8.44
CA GLY A 316 -36.21 -21.77 -8.86
C GLY A 316 -36.66 -21.33 -10.26
N SER A 317 -36.55 -22.22 -11.24
CA SER A 317 -36.68 -21.89 -12.67
C SER A 317 -37.99 -22.39 -13.31
N ALA A 318 -38.77 -21.49 -13.93
CA ALA A 318 -39.61 -21.77 -15.10
C ALA A 318 -40.12 -20.45 -15.75
N PRO A 319 -40.18 -20.33 -17.09
CA PRO A 319 -40.80 -19.21 -17.78
C PRO A 319 -42.24 -19.53 -18.26
N LEU A 320 -43.19 -18.59 -18.16
CA LEU A 320 -44.47 -18.64 -18.90
C LEU A 320 -45.25 -17.29 -18.89
N ALA A 321 -45.78 -16.92 -20.07
CA ALA A 321 -46.93 -16.06 -20.38
C ALA A 321 -47.31 -14.81 -19.53
N LEU A 322 -47.30 -13.64 -20.19
CA LEU A 322 -48.37 -12.62 -20.12
C LEU A 322 -49.55 -13.09 -21.02
N PRO A 323 -50.80 -12.56 -20.95
CA PRO A 323 -51.29 -11.25 -20.44
C PRO A 323 -52.58 -11.44 -19.55
N PRO A 324 -53.59 -10.53 -19.43
CA PRO A 324 -53.75 -9.12 -19.85
C PRO A 324 -54.28 -8.15 -18.76
N SER A 325 -54.53 -6.91 -19.17
CA SER A 325 -54.94 -5.76 -18.34
C SER A 325 -56.45 -5.67 -18.03
N THR A 326 -56.79 -5.26 -16.81
CA THR A 326 -57.88 -4.31 -16.45
C THR A 326 -57.51 -3.69 -15.10
N ALA A 327 -57.41 -2.37 -14.87
CA ALA A 327 -58.30 -1.23 -15.16
C ALA A 327 -59.43 -1.04 -14.12
N SER A 328 -59.64 0.22 -13.73
CA SER A 328 -60.82 0.82 -13.05
C SER A 328 -60.73 1.15 -11.54
N ALA A 329 -60.81 2.47 -11.29
CA ALA A 329 -61.60 3.18 -10.26
C ALA A 329 -61.40 2.91 -8.74
N ALA A 330 -60.69 3.86 -8.13
CA ALA A 330 -61.17 4.75 -7.06
C ALA A 330 -62.44 4.39 -6.24
N SER A 331 -62.34 4.59 -4.92
CA SER A 331 -63.38 5.27 -4.16
C SER A 331 -62.78 6.08 -3.00
N CYS A 332 -63.15 7.35 -2.89
CA CYS A 332 -62.86 8.20 -1.74
C CYS A 332 -64.15 8.39 -0.94
N ARG A 333 -64.16 8.06 0.36
CA ARG A 333 -65.17 8.55 1.30
C ARG A 333 -64.57 8.94 2.63
N THR A 334 -64.72 10.23 2.94
CA THR A 334 -64.48 10.85 4.24
C THR A 334 -65.69 10.68 5.16
N ARG A 335 -65.45 10.63 6.49
CA ARG A 335 -65.95 11.59 7.49
C ARG A 335 -65.95 11.02 8.92
N LEU A 336 -65.46 11.84 9.87
CA LEU A 336 -65.98 12.04 11.24
C LEU A 336 -66.03 10.81 12.20
N SER A 337 -65.98 10.93 13.52
CA SER A 337 -65.50 11.97 14.46
C SER A 337 -64.99 11.22 15.73
N ASP A 338 -64.63 11.76 16.90
CA ASP A 338 -64.86 13.07 17.53
C ASP A 338 -63.88 13.29 18.71
N ALA A 339 -64.07 14.38 19.45
CA ALA A 339 -63.56 14.66 20.80
C ALA A 339 -62.05 14.95 20.99
N SER A 340 -61.76 15.89 21.89
CA SER A 340 -60.40 16.24 22.34
C SER A 340 -60.39 16.35 23.90
N PRO A 341 -59.52 17.12 24.57
CA PRO A 341 -58.61 16.53 25.55
C PRO A 341 -58.98 16.80 27.02
N THR A 342 -58.34 16.07 27.94
CA THR A 342 -58.41 16.33 29.39
C THR A 342 -57.03 16.68 29.94
N THR A 343 -56.88 17.93 30.39
CA THR A 343 -55.74 18.43 31.18
C THR A 343 -55.91 18.12 32.67
N ILE A 344 -54.79 18.13 33.42
CA ILE A 344 -54.57 18.40 34.87
C ILE A 344 -53.22 17.75 35.21
N SER A 345 -52.11 18.49 35.23
CA SER A 345 -51.62 19.47 36.23
C SER A 345 -50.78 18.83 37.34
N ALA A 346 -49.58 19.36 37.54
CA ALA A 346 -48.67 18.99 38.63
C ALA A 346 -48.81 19.95 39.83
N PRO A 347 -48.31 19.56 41.02
CA PRO A 347 -47.98 20.49 42.10
C PRO A 347 -46.46 20.69 42.26
N SER A 348 -46.09 21.91 42.63
CA SER A 348 -44.83 22.24 43.33
C SER A 348 -45.04 22.01 44.87
N SER A 349 -44.12 22.22 45.82
CA SER A 349 -42.88 23.02 45.88
C SER A 349 -42.05 22.70 47.15
N ALA A 350 -40.71 22.83 47.06
CA ALA A 350 -39.77 23.07 48.19
C ALA A 350 -39.69 21.96 49.30
N THR A 351 -38.77 21.96 50.27
CA THR A 351 -37.66 22.87 50.68
C THR A 351 -36.34 22.08 50.95
N GLU A 352 -35.22 22.79 51.22
CA GLU A 352 -34.23 22.60 52.32
C GLU A 352 -33.79 21.17 52.79
N ASP A 353 -32.54 20.87 53.17
CA ASP A 353 -31.26 21.59 53.05
C ASP A 353 -30.04 20.67 53.38
N ASP A 354 -28.84 21.20 53.15
CA ASP A 354 -27.57 20.98 53.90
C ASP A 354 -26.63 19.73 53.81
N HIS A 355 -25.37 20.06 54.14
CA HIS A 355 -24.23 19.29 54.68
C HIS A 355 -23.50 18.19 53.87
N SER A 356 -22.32 18.61 53.39
CA SER A 356 -21.09 17.85 53.18
C SER A 356 -20.70 16.85 54.28
N CYS A 357 -20.09 15.72 53.88
CA CYS A 357 -18.72 15.36 54.29
C CYS A 357 -18.09 14.37 53.29
#